data_AF-A0A519LC25-F1
#
_entry.id   AF-A0A519LC25-F1
#
_cell.length_a   1.000
_cell.length_b   1.000
_cell.length_c   1.000
_cell.angle_alpha   90.00
_cell.angle_beta   90.00
_cell.angle_gamma   90.00
#
_symmetry.space_group_name_H-M   'P 1'
#
loop_
_entity.id
_entity.type
_entity.pdbx_description
1 polymer ?
#
loop_
_entity_poly.entity_id
_entity_poly.type
_entity_poly.pdbx_seq_one_letter_code
_entity_poly.pdbx_strand_id
1 'polypeptide(L)'
;MKIRFFIYFLLMLNLLSCGVSKSVKHSPDVTQYSLEIPKVNKINDSTFSFNQNYLTKNRQQLWELYIKGNPLQVGYNNGALTQPLMQKQEEIFFSKVENFVPSKFKQKILRGFLKWYNRKMYLNIREDFQAELYGLSRYSSDKYDFIAPKFRRSMYLHGAHDIGHAMQDLMVVGCTSLAVWNENTEDGDLLIGRNFDFYVGDEFAKNKLVEFVEPEEGIPYMSVSWPGMIGVVSGMNKEGIMVTINAGKSKIPMTAKTPISLVTREILQYATTIDEAIAIAKKRKVFVSESILVGSANDKKAVIIEVSPKDFGVYDVKNSSQVFCTNHFQSEAYKDDKRNREQIAESHSEYRYEKLQELLLTYKKLDPEKMASILRDQSGLKDKKIGYGNEKAINQLLAHHSVIFSPQKRLVWVSSNPYQLGEFVCYDLNEIFSDKRLKNGEFAKSELNIAKDPFVDSQEFENYKIYKKIDAEIVDGMKNNTLLEENIIQEY
;
A
#
# COMPACT_ATOMS: atom_id res chain seq x y z
N MET A 1 -14.62 51.07 -4.15
CA MET A 1 -14.03 49.90 -3.47
C MET A 1 -14.75 48.58 -3.77
N LYS A 2 -16.10 48.52 -3.74
CA LYS A 2 -16.90 47.29 -3.97
C LYS A 2 -16.80 46.68 -5.39
N ILE A 3 -16.72 47.49 -6.45
CA ILE A 3 -16.62 47.01 -7.84
C ILE A 3 -15.26 46.35 -8.14
N ARG A 4 -14.16 46.93 -7.64
CA ARG A 4 -12.82 46.33 -7.76
C ARG A 4 -12.76 44.98 -7.04
N PHE A 5 -13.35 44.89 -5.84
CA PHE A 5 -13.43 43.62 -5.10
C PHE A 5 -14.25 42.55 -5.85
N PHE A 6 -15.37 42.93 -6.46
CA PHE A 6 -16.18 42.03 -7.29
C PHE A 6 -15.47 41.56 -8.56
N ILE A 7 -14.71 42.44 -9.22
CA ILE A 7 -13.88 42.09 -10.38
C ILE A 7 -12.74 41.15 -9.98
N TYR A 8 -12.05 41.41 -8.86
CA TYR A 8 -11.03 40.48 -8.34
C TYR A 8 -11.63 39.13 -7.92
N PHE A 9 -12.84 39.13 -7.35
CA PHE A 9 -13.56 37.90 -7.02
C PHE A 9 -13.96 37.10 -8.27
N LEU A 10 -14.49 37.75 -9.31
CA LEU A 10 -14.79 37.13 -10.60
C LEU A 10 -13.54 36.62 -11.32
N LEU A 11 -12.43 37.36 -11.29
CA LEU A 11 -11.15 36.92 -11.83
C LEU A 11 -10.63 35.69 -11.08
N MET A 12 -10.73 35.67 -9.74
CA MET A 12 -10.36 34.50 -8.92
C MET A 12 -11.24 33.28 -9.24
N LEU A 13 -12.55 33.46 -9.40
CA LEU A 13 -13.46 32.38 -9.81
C LEU A 13 -13.15 31.85 -11.21
N ASN A 14 -12.80 32.73 -12.16
CA ASN A 14 -12.40 32.34 -13.51
C ASN A 14 -11.06 31.56 -13.51
N LEU A 15 -10.06 32.02 -12.76
CA LEU A 15 -8.77 31.32 -12.64
C LEU A 15 -8.90 29.94 -11.98
N LEU A 16 -9.76 29.82 -10.96
CA LEU A 16 -10.09 28.54 -10.33
C LEU A 16 -10.84 27.61 -11.29
N SER A 17 -11.74 28.14 -12.11
CA SER A 17 -12.49 27.40 -13.13
C SER A 17 -11.58 26.88 -14.26
N CYS A 18 -10.62 27.69 -14.73
CA CYS A 18 -9.70 27.31 -15.80
C CYS A 18 -8.81 26.10 -15.42
N GLY A 19 -8.28 26.06 -14.18
CA GLY A 19 -7.44 24.94 -13.72
C GLY A 19 -8.22 23.63 -13.62
N VAL A 20 -9.45 23.68 -13.13
CA VAL A 20 -10.34 22.51 -13.04
C VAL A 20 -10.77 22.04 -14.44
N SER A 21 -11.10 22.97 -15.35
CA SER A 21 -11.50 22.64 -16.72
C SER A 21 -10.41 21.89 -17.50
N LYS A 22 -9.14 22.35 -17.40
CA LYS A 22 -7.99 21.66 -18.00
C LYS A 22 -7.83 20.24 -17.47
N SER A 23 -7.82 20.08 -16.15
CA SER A 23 -7.74 18.75 -15.51
C SER A 23 -8.88 17.82 -15.91
N VAL A 24 -10.09 18.35 -16.06
CA VAL A 24 -11.27 17.56 -16.41
C VAL A 24 -11.22 17.04 -17.85
N LYS A 25 -10.54 17.76 -18.74
CA LYS A 25 -10.39 17.40 -20.16
C LYS A 25 -9.07 16.68 -20.47
N HIS A 26 -8.18 16.56 -19.50
CA HIS A 26 -6.88 15.94 -19.68
C HIS A 26 -7.00 14.44 -20.02
N SER A 27 -6.20 14.02 -20.99
CA SER A 27 -5.92 12.63 -21.34
C SER A 27 -4.43 12.54 -21.69
N PRO A 28 -3.72 11.48 -21.30
CA PRO A 28 -2.32 11.32 -21.69
C PRO A 28 -2.23 11.09 -23.19
N ASP A 29 -1.16 11.60 -23.79
CA ASP A 29 -0.78 11.20 -25.14
C ASP A 29 -0.12 9.81 -25.08
N VAL A 30 -0.77 8.85 -25.71
CA VAL A 30 -0.33 7.45 -25.74
C VAL A 30 0.05 6.99 -27.14
N THR A 31 0.10 7.91 -28.11
CA THR A 31 0.34 7.59 -29.52
C THR A 31 1.74 7.01 -29.79
N GLN A 32 2.69 7.29 -28.90
CA GLN A 32 4.05 6.75 -28.95
C GLN A 32 4.16 5.27 -28.57
N TYR A 33 3.16 4.70 -27.87
CA TYR A 33 3.21 3.33 -27.38
C TYR A 33 2.51 2.38 -28.35
N SER A 34 3.20 1.32 -28.74
CA SER A 34 2.58 0.20 -29.45
C SER A 34 1.59 -0.52 -28.53
N LEU A 35 0.48 -1.01 -29.09
CA LEU A 35 -0.54 -1.70 -28.31
C LEU A 35 -1.09 -2.89 -29.07
N GLU A 36 -1.00 -4.06 -28.45
CA GLU A 36 -1.77 -5.23 -28.78
C GLU A 36 -2.90 -5.39 -27.76
N ILE A 37 -4.15 -5.28 -28.21
CA ILE A 37 -5.31 -5.41 -27.32
C ILE A 37 -5.36 -6.85 -26.76
N PRO A 38 -5.26 -7.05 -25.43
CA PRO A 38 -5.25 -8.38 -24.84
C PRO A 38 -6.51 -9.18 -25.17
N LYS A 39 -6.30 -10.38 -25.71
CA LYS A 39 -7.34 -11.42 -25.84
C LYS A 39 -7.10 -12.45 -24.75
N VAL A 40 -7.78 -12.29 -23.62
CA VAL A 40 -7.57 -13.14 -22.45
C VAL A 40 -8.07 -14.56 -22.73
N ASN A 41 -7.16 -15.53 -22.62
CA ASN A 41 -7.47 -16.95 -22.61
C ASN A 41 -7.74 -17.40 -21.17
N LYS A 42 -8.97 -17.84 -20.90
CA LYS A 42 -9.35 -18.44 -19.61
C LYS A 42 -8.96 -19.92 -19.62
N ILE A 43 -7.98 -20.28 -18.80
CA ILE A 43 -7.52 -21.66 -18.66
C ILE A 43 -8.42 -22.41 -17.67
N ASN A 44 -8.76 -21.79 -16.54
CA ASN A 44 -9.73 -22.28 -15.55
C ASN A 44 -10.32 -21.10 -14.75
N ASP A 45 -11.04 -21.37 -13.66
CA ASP A 45 -11.70 -20.32 -12.86
C ASP A 45 -10.75 -19.39 -12.10
N SER A 46 -9.49 -19.79 -11.92
CA SER A 46 -8.47 -19.02 -11.22
C SER A 46 -7.26 -18.68 -12.08
N THR A 47 -7.20 -19.07 -13.36
CA THR A 47 -6.03 -18.90 -14.21
C THR A 47 -6.39 -18.34 -15.58
N PHE A 48 -5.77 -17.21 -15.91
CA PHE A 48 -6.00 -16.41 -17.11
C PHE A 48 -4.66 -16.05 -17.73
N SER A 49 -4.60 -15.99 -19.06
CA SER A 49 -3.35 -15.70 -19.78
C SER A 49 -3.58 -14.84 -21.02
N PHE A 50 -2.55 -14.10 -21.40
CA PHE A 50 -2.44 -13.42 -22.69
C PHE A 50 -0.97 -13.37 -23.08
N ASN A 51 -0.59 -14.10 -24.13
CA ASN A 51 0.81 -14.32 -24.51
C ASN A 51 1.63 -14.82 -23.30
N GLN A 52 2.66 -14.08 -22.88
CA GLN A 52 3.49 -14.41 -21.71
C GLN A 52 3.00 -13.78 -20.40
N ASN A 53 1.90 -13.04 -20.45
CA ASN A 53 1.27 -12.43 -19.27
C ASN A 53 0.25 -13.40 -18.69
N TYR A 54 0.14 -13.45 -17.37
CA TYR A 54 -0.77 -14.36 -16.72
C TYR A 54 -1.21 -13.88 -15.34
N LEU A 55 -2.41 -14.28 -14.96
CA LEU A 55 -2.97 -14.14 -13.63
C LEU A 55 -3.36 -15.53 -13.15
N THR A 56 -2.87 -15.95 -11.99
CA THR A 56 -3.31 -17.20 -11.35
C THR A 56 -3.62 -16.98 -9.88
N LYS A 57 -4.39 -17.89 -9.27
CA LYS A 57 -4.59 -17.93 -7.82
C LYS A 57 -3.92 -19.17 -7.27
N ASN A 58 -2.95 -18.96 -6.37
CA ASN A 58 -2.21 -20.08 -5.78
C ASN A 58 -3.03 -20.82 -4.71
N ARG A 59 -2.47 -21.93 -4.20
CA ARG A 59 -3.13 -22.78 -3.19
C ARG A 59 -3.48 -22.01 -1.90
N GLN A 60 -2.67 -21.03 -1.51
CA GLN A 60 -2.89 -20.14 -0.36
C GLN A 60 -3.85 -18.98 -0.64
N GLN A 61 -4.53 -18.98 -1.79
CA GLN A 61 -5.52 -17.99 -2.19
C GLN A 61 -4.95 -16.59 -2.48
N LEU A 62 -3.64 -16.45 -2.70
CA LEU A 62 -3.06 -15.22 -3.24
C LEU A 62 -3.24 -15.17 -4.75
N TRP A 63 -3.62 -14.02 -5.27
CA TRP A 63 -3.55 -13.77 -6.71
C TRP A 63 -2.12 -13.39 -7.09
N GLU A 64 -1.61 -13.98 -8.16
CA GLU A 64 -0.25 -13.78 -8.67
C GLU A 64 -0.35 -13.32 -10.14
N LEU A 65 0.09 -12.10 -10.42
CA LEU A 65 0.02 -11.47 -11.73
C LEU A 65 1.42 -11.26 -12.29
N TYR A 66 1.69 -11.74 -13.50
CA TYR A 66 2.87 -11.36 -14.27
C TYR A 66 2.45 -10.56 -15.50
N ILE A 67 3.03 -9.39 -15.65
CA ILE A 67 2.77 -8.50 -16.79
C ILE A 67 4.07 -7.91 -17.31
N LYS A 68 4.16 -7.79 -18.63
CA LYS A 68 5.30 -7.18 -19.30
C LYS A 68 4.91 -6.28 -20.46
N GLY A 69 5.79 -5.33 -20.80
CA GLY A 69 5.69 -4.49 -21.99
C GLY A 69 5.93 -3.01 -21.74
N ASN A 70 5.64 -2.19 -22.74
CA ASN A 70 5.65 -0.73 -22.61
C ASN A 70 4.55 -0.25 -21.63
N PRO A 71 4.60 1.01 -21.14
CA PRO A 71 3.66 1.51 -20.15
C PRO A 71 2.18 1.32 -20.51
N LEU A 72 1.79 1.59 -21.75
CA LEU A 72 0.40 1.39 -22.20
C LEU A 72 0.02 -0.10 -22.20
N GLN A 73 0.91 -0.95 -22.73
CA GLN A 73 0.69 -2.40 -22.82
C GLN A 73 0.60 -3.06 -21.44
N VAL A 74 1.46 -2.68 -20.49
CA VAL A 74 1.39 -3.15 -19.09
C VAL A 74 0.04 -2.80 -18.47
N GLY A 75 -0.45 -1.58 -18.71
CA GLY A 75 -1.76 -1.14 -18.24
C GLY A 75 -2.91 -1.97 -18.82
N TYR A 76 -2.86 -2.22 -20.14
CA TYR A 76 -3.85 -3.08 -20.81
C TYR A 76 -3.79 -4.53 -20.32
N ASN A 77 -2.59 -5.09 -20.17
CA ASN A 77 -2.39 -6.46 -19.69
C ASN A 77 -2.94 -6.63 -18.27
N ASN A 78 -2.61 -5.70 -17.36
CA ASN A 78 -3.13 -5.67 -15.99
C ASN A 78 -4.65 -5.59 -16.01
N GLY A 79 -5.21 -4.55 -16.65
CA GLY A 79 -6.65 -4.32 -16.69
C GLY A 79 -7.45 -5.47 -17.28
N ALA A 80 -6.97 -6.08 -18.36
CA ALA A 80 -7.64 -7.21 -19.00
C ALA A 80 -7.62 -8.47 -18.13
N LEU A 81 -6.45 -8.81 -17.56
CA LEU A 81 -6.30 -10.03 -16.76
C LEU A 81 -7.02 -9.90 -15.41
N THR A 82 -6.99 -8.73 -14.78
CA THR A 82 -7.58 -8.51 -13.44
C THR A 82 -8.98 -7.91 -13.47
N GLN A 83 -9.64 -7.78 -14.64
CA GLN A 83 -10.87 -7.00 -14.79
C GLN A 83 -11.93 -7.29 -13.71
N PRO A 84 -12.34 -8.55 -13.45
CA PRO A 84 -13.38 -8.82 -12.45
C PRO A 84 -12.95 -8.42 -11.04
N LEU A 85 -11.66 -8.64 -10.71
CA LEU A 85 -11.10 -8.33 -9.40
C LEU A 85 -11.00 -6.83 -9.17
N MET A 86 -10.51 -6.08 -10.16
CA MET A 86 -10.43 -4.61 -10.09
C MET A 86 -11.82 -3.99 -9.94
N GLN A 87 -12.80 -4.43 -10.73
CA GLN A 87 -14.16 -3.91 -10.63
C GLN A 87 -14.78 -4.25 -9.27
N LYS A 88 -14.45 -5.41 -8.68
CA LYS A 88 -14.86 -5.75 -7.32
C LYS A 88 -14.24 -4.82 -6.28
N GLN A 89 -12.96 -4.46 -6.41
CA GLN A 89 -12.32 -3.51 -5.51
C GLN A 89 -12.92 -2.10 -5.63
N GLU A 90 -13.23 -1.64 -6.84
CA GLU A 90 -13.98 -0.39 -7.04
C GLU A 90 -15.35 -0.44 -6.33
N GLU A 91 -16.06 -1.57 -6.43
CA GLU A 91 -17.35 -1.73 -5.77
C GLU A 91 -17.26 -1.65 -4.25
N ILE A 92 -16.30 -2.36 -3.65
CA ILE A 92 -16.09 -2.34 -2.19
C ILE A 92 -15.74 -0.93 -1.73
N PHE A 93 -14.83 -0.25 -2.43
CA PHE A 93 -14.41 1.10 -2.08
C PHE A 93 -15.57 2.10 -2.17
N PHE A 94 -16.28 2.14 -3.30
CA PHE A 94 -17.34 3.12 -3.50
C PHE A 94 -18.62 2.81 -2.73
N SER A 95 -18.92 1.56 -2.40
CA SER A 95 -20.05 1.24 -1.52
C SER A 95 -19.84 1.82 -0.11
N LYS A 96 -18.61 1.80 0.41
CA LYS A 96 -18.27 2.48 1.66
C LYS A 96 -18.47 3.99 1.56
N VAL A 97 -18.00 4.62 0.47
CA VAL A 97 -18.20 6.06 0.25
C VAL A 97 -19.69 6.41 0.19
N GLU A 98 -20.51 5.58 -0.45
CA GLU A 98 -21.97 5.76 -0.51
C GLU A 98 -22.61 5.62 0.88
N ASN A 99 -22.15 4.69 1.71
CA ASN A 99 -22.61 4.54 3.10
C ASN A 99 -22.24 5.74 3.98
N PHE A 100 -21.07 6.34 3.78
CA PHE A 100 -20.66 7.57 4.48
C PHE A 100 -21.39 8.82 3.96
N VAL A 101 -21.72 8.85 2.66
CA VAL A 101 -22.34 10.01 2.00
C VAL A 101 -23.58 9.57 1.18
N PRO A 102 -24.69 9.17 1.83
CA PRO A 102 -25.84 8.57 1.14
C PRO A 102 -26.66 9.60 0.33
N SER A 103 -26.63 10.87 0.73
CA SER A 103 -27.38 11.93 0.06
C SER A 103 -26.81 12.26 -1.32
N LYS A 104 -27.62 12.14 -2.37
CA LYS A 104 -27.25 12.53 -3.76
C LYS A 104 -26.76 13.98 -3.86
N PHE A 105 -27.30 14.88 -3.05
CA PHE A 105 -26.82 16.27 -2.99
C PHE A 105 -25.39 16.34 -2.42
N LYS A 106 -25.12 15.64 -1.31
CA LYS A 106 -23.78 15.56 -0.72
C LYS A 106 -22.79 14.87 -1.68
N GLN A 107 -23.20 13.85 -2.42
CA GLN A 107 -22.37 13.21 -3.46
C GLN A 107 -22.01 14.20 -4.58
N LYS A 108 -22.92 15.09 -4.99
CA LYS A 108 -22.63 16.14 -5.97
C LYS A 108 -21.61 17.16 -5.44
N ILE A 109 -21.69 17.53 -4.16
CA ILE A 109 -20.70 18.38 -3.50
C ILE A 109 -19.33 17.68 -3.45
N LEU A 110 -19.30 16.42 -2.99
CA LEU A 110 -18.08 15.60 -2.94
C LEU A 110 -17.43 15.51 -4.32
N ARG A 111 -18.21 15.30 -5.37
CA ARG A 111 -17.71 15.32 -6.76
C ARG A 111 -17.05 16.64 -7.14
N GLY A 112 -17.68 17.77 -6.79
CA GLY A 112 -17.12 19.11 -7.03
C GLY A 112 -15.80 19.30 -6.29
N PHE A 113 -15.76 18.90 -5.02
CA PHE A 113 -14.56 18.90 -4.20
C PHE A 113 -13.45 18.04 -4.80
N LEU A 114 -13.73 16.78 -5.17
CA LEU A 114 -12.75 15.87 -5.76
C LEU A 114 -12.13 16.42 -7.05
N LYS A 115 -12.94 17.05 -7.92
CA LYS A 115 -12.43 17.73 -9.14
C LYS A 115 -11.51 18.89 -8.79
N TRP A 116 -11.91 19.71 -7.82
CA TRP A 116 -11.10 20.86 -7.40
C TRP A 116 -9.81 20.42 -6.71
N TYR A 117 -9.88 19.47 -5.79
CA TYR A 117 -8.74 18.96 -5.02
C TYR A 117 -7.69 18.30 -5.92
N ASN A 118 -8.13 17.48 -6.88
CA ASN A 118 -7.25 16.75 -7.80
C ASN A 118 -6.88 17.52 -9.08
N ARG A 119 -7.25 18.80 -9.20
CA ARG A 119 -7.07 19.61 -10.43
C ARG A 119 -5.63 19.73 -10.94
N LYS A 120 -4.63 19.36 -10.14
CA LYS A 120 -3.21 19.37 -10.51
C LYS A 120 -2.57 17.98 -10.51
N MET A 121 -3.31 16.93 -10.20
CA MET A 121 -2.75 15.58 -10.05
C MET A 121 -2.04 15.11 -11.34
N TYR A 122 -2.67 15.29 -12.49
CA TYR A 122 -2.09 14.94 -13.80
C TYR A 122 -0.79 15.69 -14.17
N LEU A 123 -0.50 16.82 -13.52
CA LEU A 123 0.76 17.56 -13.71
C LEU A 123 1.89 17.02 -12.83
N ASN A 124 1.58 16.15 -11.87
CA ASN A 124 2.53 15.62 -10.90
C ASN A 124 2.78 14.11 -11.09
N ILE A 125 1.98 13.42 -11.89
CA ILE A 125 2.19 12.02 -12.25
C ILE A 125 3.01 11.95 -13.54
N ARG A 126 4.03 11.09 -13.57
CA ARG A 126 4.87 10.87 -14.77
C ARG A 126 4.03 10.39 -15.96
N GLU A 127 4.47 10.70 -17.18
CA GLU A 127 3.72 10.40 -18.40
C GLU A 127 3.59 8.90 -18.66
N ASP A 128 4.65 8.12 -18.40
CA ASP A 128 4.63 6.65 -18.45
C ASP A 128 3.58 6.07 -17.51
N PHE A 129 3.52 6.52 -16.25
CA PHE A 129 2.51 6.07 -15.29
C PHE A 129 1.10 6.51 -15.70
N GLN A 130 0.94 7.68 -16.31
CA GLN A 130 -0.37 8.09 -16.84
C GLN A 130 -0.81 7.20 -18.01
N ALA A 131 0.11 6.80 -18.90
CA ALA A 131 -0.20 5.89 -20.00
C ALA A 131 -0.63 4.50 -19.48
N GLU A 132 0.03 4.00 -18.43
CA GLU A 132 -0.34 2.75 -17.78
C GLU A 132 -1.72 2.84 -17.10
N LEU A 133 -1.96 3.88 -16.29
CA LEU A 133 -3.28 4.15 -15.70
C LEU A 133 -4.36 4.28 -16.77
N TYR A 134 -4.03 4.89 -17.90
CA TYR A 134 -4.95 5.01 -19.03
C TYR A 134 -5.32 3.63 -19.56
N GLY A 135 -4.33 2.76 -19.84
CA GLY A 135 -4.54 1.38 -20.28
C GLY A 135 -5.36 0.56 -19.29
N LEU A 136 -4.96 0.57 -18.01
CA LEU A 136 -5.68 -0.10 -16.92
C LEU A 136 -7.14 0.36 -16.85
N SER A 137 -7.36 1.67 -16.91
CA SER A 137 -8.68 2.26 -16.74
C SER A 137 -9.68 1.89 -17.84
N ARG A 138 -9.23 1.37 -18.99
CA ARG A 138 -10.13 0.89 -20.04
C ARG A 138 -11.02 -0.27 -19.59
N TYR A 139 -10.57 -1.01 -18.58
CA TYR A 139 -11.25 -2.19 -18.02
C TYR A 139 -12.01 -1.88 -16.72
N SER A 140 -11.95 -0.65 -16.21
CA SER A 140 -12.70 -0.22 -15.02
C SER A 140 -14.21 -0.15 -15.28
N SER A 141 -15.02 -0.20 -14.23
CA SER A 141 -16.49 -0.22 -14.34
C SER A 141 -17.07 1.12 -14.79
N ASP A 142 -18.07 1.14 -15.67
CA ASP A 142 -18.80 2.37 -16.02
C ASP A 142 -19.70 2.88 -14.86
N LYS A 143 -20.00 2.03 -13.87
CA LYS A 143 -20.92 2.30 -12.74
C LYS A 143 -20.58 3.58 -11.98
N TYR A 144 -19.29 3.93 -11.86
CA TYR A 144 -18.81 5.04 -11.03
C TYR A 144 -18.41 6.29 -11.83
N ASP A 145 -18.78 6.38 -13.11
CA ASP A 145 -18.47 7.54 -13.96
C ASP A 145 -19.16 8.83 -13.50
N PHE A 146 -20.22 8.70 -12.70
CA PHE A 146 -20.85 9.83 -12.02
C PHE A 146 -19.90 10.54 -11.05
N ILE A 147 -18.88 9.86 -10.52
CA ILE A 147 -17.82 10.45 -9.69
C ILE A 147 -16.81 11.14 -10.62
N ALA A 148 -16.11 10.34 -11.41
CA ALA A 148 -15.19 10.79 -12.45
C ALA A 148 -15.07 9.71 -13.54
N PRO A 149 -14.79 10.08 -14.80
CA PRO A 149 -14.49 9.11 -15.86
C PRO A 149 -13.30 8.21 -15.49
N LYS A 150 -13.30 6.97 -15.99
CA LYS A 150 -12.38 5.88 -15.64
C LYS A 150 -10.92 6.31 -15.42
N PHE A 151 -10.26 6.93 -16.39
CA PHE A 151 -8.85 7.34 -16.26
C PHE A 151 -8.61 8.28 -15.07
N ARG A 152 -9.46 9.31 -14.90
CA ARG A 152 -9.34 10.25 -13.79
C ARG A 152 -9.71 9.61 -12.46
N ARG A 153 -10.71 8.73 -12.45
CA ARG A 153 -11.08 7.96 -11.27
C ARG A 153 -9.91 7.08 -10.81
N SER A 154 -9.24 6.42 -11.75
CA SER A 154 -8.04 5.62 -11.46
C SER A 154 -6.92 6.47 -10.83
N MET A 155 -6.63 7.67 -11.36
CA MET A 155 -5.71 8.61 -10.69
C MET A 155 -6.17 9.01 -9.29
N TYR A 156 -7.46 9.31 -9.10
CA TYR A 156 -7.99 9.73 -7.79
C TYR A 156 -7.88 8.61 -6.75
N LEU A 157 -8.09 7.35 -7.15
CA LEU A 157 -7.93 6.19 -6.28
C LEU A 157 -6.49 6.02 -5.79
N HIS A 158 -5.49 6.35 -6.63
CA HIS A 158 -4.09 6.35 -6.20
C HIS A 158 -3.78 7.43 -5.17
N GLY A 159 -4.48 8.57 -5.22
CA GLY A 159 -4.42 9.58 -4.17
C GLY A 159 -5.30 9.26 -2.95
N ALA A 160 -6.26 8.34 -3.07
CA ALA A 160 -7.21 8.05 -2.00
C ALA A 160 -6.58 7.36 -0.79
N HIS A 161 -5.57 6.51 -1.01
CA HIS A 161 -4.73 5.94 0.04
C HIS A 161 -4.14 7.07 0.92
N ASP A 162 -3.47 8.03 0.28
CA ASP A 162 -2.83 9.16 0.95
C ASP A 162 -3.85 10.09 1.63
N ILE A 163 -5.01 10.31 0.99
CA ILE A 163 -6.10 11.12 1.55
C ILE A 163 -6.73 10.44 2.77
N GLY A 164 -6.90 9.11 2.73
CA GLY A 164 -7.38 8.31 3.86
C GLY A 164 -6.52 8.54 5.10
N HIS A 165 -5.20 8.56 4.95
CA HIS A 165 -4.26 8.86 6.05
C HIS A 165 -4.40 10.29 6.59
N ALA A 166 -4.64 11.26 5.72
CA ALA A 166 -4.79 12.66 6.11
C ALA A 166 -6.16 12.96 6.76
N MET A 167 -7.16 12.11 6.54
CA MET A 167 -8.50 12.21 7.11
C MET A 167 -8.63 11.17 8.21
N GLN A 168 -8.34 11.57 9.46
CA GLN A 168 -8.21 10.74 10.66
C GLN A 168 -9.35 9.72 10.95
N ASP A 169 -10.46 9.72 10.20
CA ASP A 169 -11.63 8.88 10.43
C ASP A 169 -11.95 7.89 9.30
N LEU A 170 -11.21 7.87 8.19
CA LEU A 170 -11.56 7.00 7.04
C LEU A 170 -10.94 5.61 7.09
N MET A 171 -9.75 5.44 7.68
CA MET A 171 -8.97 4.19 7.67
C MET A 171 -8.12 4.08 8.94
N VAL A 172 -8.20 2.95 9.67
CA VAL A 172 -7.26 2.63 10.77
C VAL A 172 -5.93 2.21 10.15
N VAL A 173 -4.87 2.93 10.48
CA VAL A 173 -3.55 2.75 9.88
C VAL A 173 -2.48 2.75 10.97
N GLY A 174 -1.71 1.66 11.04
CA GLY A 174 -0.72 1.41 12.07
C GLY A 174 0.50 0.62 11.56
N CYS A 175 0.97 0.94 10.36
CA CYS A 175 2.05 0.19 9.70
C CYS A 175 3.30 0.05 10.56
N THR A 176 3.93 -1.13 10.53
CA THR A 176 5.18 -1.43 11.27
C THR A 176 6.18 -2.06 10.33
N SER A 177 7.42 -1.57 10.31
CA SER A 177 8.51 -2.14 9.53
C SER A 177 9.79 -2.20 10.36
N LEU A 178 10.63 -3.20 10.11
CA LEU A 178 11.97 -3.32 10.69
C LEU A 178 12.95 -3.87 9.66
N ALA A 179 14.20 -3.42 9.72
CA ALA A 179 15.31 -3.95 8.94
C ALA A 179 16.47 -4.29 9.88
N VAL A 180 17.12 -5.43 9.65
CA VAL A 180 18.29 -5.89 10.40
C VAL A 180 19.32 -6.47 9.43
N TRP A 181 20.60 -6.38 9.76
CA TRP A 181 21.69 -6.95 8.96
C TRP A 181 22.91 -7.29 9.84
N ASN A 182 23.99 -7.80 9.25
CA ASN A 182 25.25 -8.13 9.93
C ASN A 182 25.05 -8.98 11.20
N GLU A 183 25.38 -8.44 12.37
CA GLU A 183 25.33 -9.15 13.65
C GLU A 183 23.91 -9.53 14.09
N ASN A 184 22.88 -8.88 13.52
CA ASN A 184 21.48 -9.09 13.86
C ASN A 184 20.76 -10.10 12.96
N THR A 185 21.45 -10.68 11.96
CA THR A 185 20.93 -11.76 11.12
C THR A 185 21.81 -13.00 11.20
N GLU A 186 21.25 -14.17 10.87
CA GLU A 186 22.01 -15.43 10.97
C GLU A 186 23.17 -15.51 9.97
N ASP A 187 22.96 -15.02 8.76
CA ASP A 187 23.90 -15.06 7.64
C ASP A 187 24.59 -13.72 7.36
N GLY A 188 24.25 -12.68 8.12
CA GLY A 188 24.75 -11.31 7.94
C GLY A 188 24.07 -10.53 6.83
N ASP A 189 23.16 -11.15 6.06
CA ASP A 189 22.43 -10.46 5.01
C ASP A 189 21.37 -9.53 5.58
N LEU A 190 20.91 -8.60 4.74
CA LEU A 190 19.85 -7.67 5.09
C LEU A 190 18.53 -8.42 5.06
N LEU A 191 17.76 -8.29 6.14
CA LEU A 191 16.43 -8.86 6.28
C LEU A 191 15.47 -7.77 6.73
N ILE A 192 14.38 -7.60 6.00
CA ILE A 192 13.36 -6.59 6.30
C ILE A 192 12.02 -7.26 6.50
N GLY A 193 11.31 -6.90 7.56
CA GLY A 193 9.93 -7.31 7.83
C GLY A 193 8.98 -6.10 7.83
N ARG A 194 7.73 -6.34 7.46
CA ARG A 194 6.71 -5.30 7.30
C ARG A 194 5.30 -5.84 7.57
N ASN A 195 4.54 -5.18 8.43
CA ASN A 195 3.08 -5.26 8.48
C ASN A 195 2.47 -4.00 7.87
N PHE A 196 1.63 -4.18 6.86
CA PHE A 196 0.86 -3.10 6.23
C PHE A 196 -0.58 -3.09 6.75
N ASP A 197 -0.76 -2.33 7.82
CA ASP A 197 -2.05 -2.17 8.49
C ASP A 197 -2.89 -1.14 7.75
N PHE A 198 -3.67 -1.65 6.81
CA PHE A 198 -4.58 -0.89 5.95
C PHE A 198 -5.90 -1.64 5.84
N TYR A 199 -6.88 -1.25 6.66
CA TYR A 199 -8.14 -1.96 6.74
C TYR A 199 -9.30 -1.18 6.10
N VAL A 200 -9.74 -1.66 4.94
CA VAL A 200 -10.92 -1.16 4.23
C VAL A 200 -12.02 -2.23 4.25
N GLY A 201 -12.07 -3.05 5.29
CA GLY A 201 -13.06 -4.12 5.47
C GLY A 201 -12.57 -5.48 4.96
N ASP A 202 -13.13 -6.55 5.51
CA ASP A 202 -12.71 -7.92 5.20
C ASP A 202 -12.84 -8.27 3.72
N GLU A 203 -13.88 -7.79 3.03
CA GLU A 203 -14.05 -8.00 1.59
C GLU A 203 -12.91 -7.42 0.76
N PHE A 204 -12.33 -6.29 1.18
CA PHE A 204 -11.22 -5.66 0.47
C PHE A 204 -9.95 -6.52 0.56
N ALA A 205 -9.67 -7.07 1.74
CA ALA A 205 -8.49 -7.87 2.03
C ALA A 205 -8.52 -9.30 1.43
N LYS A 206 -9.66 -9.75 0.90
CA LYS A 206 -9.79 -11.08 0.26
C LYS A 206 -8.95 -11.21 -1.01
N ASN A 207 -8.87 -10.15 -1.82
CA ASN A 207 -8.19 -10.18 -3.12
C ASN A 207 -6.81 -9.54 -3.03
N LYS A 208 -5.94 -10.09 -2.17
CA LYS A 208 -4.52 -9.69 -2.17
C LYS A 208 -3.88 -10.10 -3.50
N LEU A 209 -3.08 -9.20 -4.06
CA LEU A 209 -2.41 -9.40 -5.33
C LEU A 209 -0.90 -9.24 -5.16
N VAL A 210 -0.15 -10.23 -5.63
CA VAL A 210 1.29 -10.15 -5.83
C VAL A 210 1.53 -9.90 -7.32
N GLU A 211 2.04 -8.72 -7.65
CA GLU A 211 2.28 -8.29 -9.03
C GLU A 211 3.77 -8.36 -9.33
N PHE A 212 4.12 -9.03 -10.42
CA PHE A 212 5.44 -9.08 -11.02
C PHE A 212 5.40 -8.31 -12.34
N VAL A 213 6.06 -7.17 -12.36
CA VAL A 213 6.03 -6.23 -13.49
C VAL A 213 7.40 -6.23 -14.16
N GLU A 214 7.43 -6.59 -15.43
CA GLU A 214 8.61 -6.50 -16.30
C GLU A 214 8.38 -5.38 -17.33
N PRO A 215 8.67 -4.11 -16.95
CA PRO A 215 8.49 -3.00 -17.88
C PRO A 215 9.54 -3.08 -19.00
N GLU A 216 9.22 -2.53 -20.17
CA GLU A 216 10.18 -2.39 -21.27
C GLU A 216 11.33 -1.44 -20.89
N GLU A 217 11.04 -0.42 -20.09
CA GLU A 217 12.04 0.52 -19.54
C GLU A 217 12.09 0.45 -18.02
N GLY A 218 13.30 0.34 -17.48
CA GLY A 218 13.56 0.23 -16.03
C GLY A 218 13.78 -1.21 -15.56
N ILE A 219 13.82 -1.38 -14.24
CA ILE A 219 14.14 -2.63 -13.57
C ILE A 219 12.83 -3.39 -13.29
N PRO A 220 12.75 -4.69 -13.62
CA PRO A 220 11.61 -5.52 -13.22
C PRO A 220 11.44 -5.56 -11.71
N TYR A 221 10.20 -5.56 -11.24
CA TYR A 221 9.92 -5.48 -9.80
C TYR A 221 8.68 -6.26 -9.39
N MET A 222 8.63 -6.63 -8.12
CA MET A 222 7.43 -7.14 -7.48
C MET A 222 6.78 -6.09 -6.58
N SER A 223 5.46 -6.15 -6.47
CA SER A 223 4.64 -5.35 -5.57
C SER A 223 3.58 -6.22 -4.91
N VAL A 224 3.28 -5.96 -3.64
CA VAL A 224 2.15 -6.58 -2.93
C VAL A 224 1.09 -5.52 -2.67
N SER A 225 -0.09 -5.69 -3.25
CA SER A 225 -1.15 -4.69 -3.25
C SER A 225 -2.54 -5.33 -3.39
N TRP A 226 -3.45 -4.66 -4.09
CA TRP A 226 -4.76 -5.10 -4.51
C TRP A 226 -4.99 -4.75 -5.99
N PRO A 227 -5.88 -5.48 -6.69
CA PRO A 227 -6.21 -5.25 -8.10
C PRO A 227 -6.58 -3.80 -8.41
N GLY A 228 -5.93 -3.22 -9.42
CA GLY A 228 -6.14 -1.85 -9.87
C GLY A 228 -5.20 -0.80 -9.27
N MET A 229 -4.26 -1.20 -8.40
CA MET A 229 -3.25 -0.32 -7.81
C MET A 229 -1.90 -0.51 -8.51
N ILE A 230 -1.47 0.44 -9.34
CA ILE A 230 -0.14 0.39 -9.98
C ILE A 230 0.96 0.95 -9.07
N GLY A 231 0.58 1.73 -8.05
CA GLY A 231 1.50 2.25 -7.05
C GLY A 231 1.98 1.15 -6.10
N VAL A 232 3.16 1.33 -5.53
CA VAL A 232 3.81 0.34 -4.66
C VAL A 232 3.70 0.77 -3.21
N VAL A 233 3.14 -0.08 -2.35
CA VAL A 233 3.11 0.13 -0.89
C VAL A 233 4.11 -0.77 -0.15
N SER A 234 4.41 -1.93 -0.74
CA SER A 234 5.43 -2.90 -0.31
C SER A 234 5.96 -3.60 -1.57
N GLY A 235 7.27 -3.58 -1.82
CA GLY A 235 7.82 -4.24 -2.99
C GLY A 235 9.35 -4.27 -3.05
N MET A 236 9.88 -5.03 -4.01
CA MET A 236 11.32 -5.18 -4.26
C MET A 236 11.58 -5.36 -5.75
N ASN A 237 12.65 -4.74 -6.26
CA ASN A 237 13.07 -4.89 -7.64
C ASN A 237 14.11 -6.01 -7.83
N LYS A 238 14.37 -6.37 -9.09
CA LYS A 238 15.33 -7.41 -9.47
C LYS A 238 16.77 -7.09 -9.07
N GLU A 239 17.09 -5.83 -8.78
CA GLU A 239 18.39 -5.38 -8.26
C GLU A 239 18.46 -5.34 -6.72
N GLY A 240 17.39 -5.75 -6.03
CA GLY A 240 17.37 -5.84 -4.58
C GLY A 240 17.23 -4.48 -3.89
N ILE A 241 16.68 -3.48 -4.56
CA ILE A 241 16.07 -2.32 -3.88
C ILE A 241 14.68 -2.73 -3.45
N MET A 242 14.40 -2.55 -2.16
CA MET A 242 13.06 -2.72 -1.59
C MET A 242 12.54 -1.39 -1.08
N VAL A 243 11.22 -1.23 -1.10
CA VAL A 243 10.53 -0.07 -0.50
C VAL A 243 9.30 -0.51 0.30
N THR A 244 9.07 0.13 1.43
CA THR A 244 7.80 0.09 2.17
C THR A 244 7.45 1.49 2.70
N ILE A 245 6.16 1.80 2.90
CA ILE A 245 5.69 3.15 3.30
C ILE A 245 4.97 3.19 4.65
N ASN A 246 5.37 4.02 5.61
CA ASN A 246 4.65 4.20 6.86
C ASN A 246 4.12 5.64 6.98
N ALA A 247 2.81 5.75 7.17
CA ALA A 247 2.15 7.05 7.21
C ALA A 247 2.64 7.88 8.39
N GLY A 248 3.02 9.13 8.12
CA GLY A 248 3.33 10.14 9.13
C GLY A 248 2.16 11.12 9.32
N LYS A 249 2.06 11.73 10.51
CA LYS A 249 1.00 12.72 10.79
C LYS A 249 1.18 13.95 9.88
N SER A 250 0.21 14.21 9.02
CA SER A 250 0.27 15.29 8.02
C SER A 250 -0.85 16.32 8.20
N LYS A 251 -0.68 17.51 7.61
CA LYS A 251 -1.81 18.45 7.42
C LYS A 251 -2.61 18.01 6.21
N ILE A 252 -3.93 18.17 6.25
CA ILE A 252 -4.77 18.08 5.06
C ILE A 252 -4.26 19.09 4.02
N PRO A 253 -3.81 18.65 2.83
CA PRO A 253 -3.24 19.54 1.84
C PRO A 253 -4.34 20.24 1.05
N MET A 254 -4.04 21.40 0.46
CA MET A 254 -4.99 22.19 -0.33
C MET A 254 -5.20 21.65 -1.77
N THR A 255 -4.34 20.75 -2.23
CA THR A 255 -4.41 20.12 -3.56
C THR A 255 -3.60 18.84 -3.56
N ALA A 256 -4.10 17.82 -4.25
CA ALA A 256 -3.33 16.61 -4.53
C ALA A 256 -2.11 16.94 -5.42
N LYS A 257 -1.03 16.22 -5.20
CA LYS A 257 0.20 16.21 -6.01
C LYS A 257 0.55 14.75 -6.36
N THR A 258 1.83 14.37 -6.33
CA THR A 258 2.29 13.00 -6.59
C THR A 258 1.86 12.10 -5.42
N PRO A 259 1.07 11.03 -5.65
CA PRO A 259 0.81 10.02 -4.64
C PRO A 259 2.09 9.31 -4.22
N ILE A 260 2.24 9.02 -2.94
CA ILE A 260 3.50 8.47 -2.41
C ILE A 260 3.79 7.08 -2.98
N SER A 261 2.75 6.28 -3.21
CA SER A 261 2.83 4.97 -3.84
C SER A 261 3.38 5.00 -5.27
N LEU A 262 3.23 6.12 -5.99
CA LEU A 262 3.86 6.29 -7.31
C LEU A 262 5.33 6.73 -7.20
N VAL A 263 5.71 7.42 -6.11
CA VAL A 263 7.12 7.75 -5.83
C VAL A 263 7.90 6.48 -5.52
N THR A 264 7.37 5.62 -4.65
CA THR A 264 7.99 4.33 -4.31
C THR A 264 8.04 3.36 -5.49
N ARG A 265 7.01 3.35 -6.34
CA ARG A 265 7.07 2.64 -7.62
C ARG A 265 8.23 3.12 -8.48
N GLU A 266 8.40 4.44 -8.61
CA GLU A 266 9.51 5.01 -9.38
C GLU A 266 10.88 4.60 -8.79
N ILE A 267 11.00 4.57 -7.46
CA ILE A 267 12.20 4.05 -6.79
C ILE A 267 12.46 2.60 -7.22
N LEU A 268 11.48 1.71 -7.13
CA LEU A 268 11.68 0.31 -7.56
C LEU A 268 12.02 0.17 -9.04
N GLN A 269 11.38 0.95 -9.90
CA GLN A 269 11.58 0.82 -11.34
C GLN A 269 12.93 1.40 -11.81
N TYR A 270 13.57 2.31 -11.05
CA TYR A 270 14.74 3.04 -11.55
C TYR A 270 15.95 3.15 -10.60
N ALA A 271 15.85 2.71 -9.33
CA ALA A 271 16.98 2.72 -8.41
C ALA A 271 17.64 1.35 -8.26
N THR A 272 18.95 1.37 -8.10
CA THR A 272 19.81 0.23 -7.72
C THR A 272 20.53 0.47 -6.40
N THR A 273 20.53 1.71 -5.89
CA THR A 273 21.16 2.12 -4.64
C THR A 273 20.26 3.03 -3.81
N ILE A 274 20.60 3.19 -2.53
CA ILE A 274 19.92 4.11 -1.61
C ILE A 274 20.01 5.57 -2.09
N ASP A 275 21.16 6.00 -2.61
CA ASP A 275 21.34 7.38 -3.08
C ASP A 275 20.46 7.70 -4.30
N GLU A 276 20.29 6.75 -5.21
CA GLU A 276 19.36 6.87 -6.34
C GLU A 276 17.91 6.93 -5.85
N ALA A 277 17.54 6.11 -4.86
CA ALA A 277 16.21 6.16 -4.24
C ALA A 277 15.94 7.53 -3.60
N ILE A 278 16.91 8.08 -2.86
CA ILE A 278 16.85 9.43 -2.27
C ILE A 278 16.70 10.49 -3.38
N ALA A 279 17.48 10.38 -4.46
CA ALA A 279 17.42 11.33 -5.57
C ALA A 279 16.06 11.31 -6.28
N ILE A 280 15.44 10.13 -6.44
CA ILE A 280 14.08 9.99 -6.99
C ILE A 280 13.06 10.64 -6.05
N ALA A 281 13.10 10.32 -4.76
CA ALA A 281 12.17 10.87 -3.78
C ALA A 281 12.22 12.41 -3.72
N LYS A 282 13.43 13.00 -3.73
CA LYS A 282 13.65 14.46 -3.70
C LYS A 282 13.07 15.20 -4.93
N LYS A 283 13.00 14.55 -6.09
CA LYS A 283 12.46 15.17 -7.32
C LYS A 283 10.95 15.39 -7.26
N ARG A 284 10.24 14.64 -6.40
CA ARG A 284 8.77 14.59 -6.41
C ARG A 284 8.16 15.49 -5.35
N LYS A 285 7.12 16.22 -5.76
CA LYS A 285 6.31 17.02 -4.85
C LYS A 285 5.17 16.15 -4.33
N VAL A 286 5.23 15.79 -3.06
CA VAL A 286 4.17 15.03 -2.37
C VAL A 286 3.16 15.97 -1.71
N PHE A 287 2.04 15.40 -1.26
CA PHE A 287 0.97 16.12 -0.58
C PHE A 287 0.62 15.57 0.82
N VAL A 288 1.23 14.46 1.22
CA VAL A 288 1.14 13.88 2.57
C VAL A 288 2.52 13.68 3.16
N SER A 289 2.57 13.33 4.45
CA SER A 289 3.79 12.98 5.16
C SER A 289 3.94 11.45 5.17
N GLU A 290 5.07 10.93 4.71
CA GLU A 290 5.32 9.49 4.68
C GLU A 290 6.79 9.18 4.99
N SER A 291 7.02 8.08 5.70
CA SER A 291 8.31 7.42 5.85
C SER A 291 8.43 6.33 4.79
N ILE A 292 9.47 6.36 3.97
CA ILE A 292 9.79 5.30 3.00
C ILE A 292 11.01 4.54 3.52
N LEU A 293 10.80 3.34 4.05
CA LEU A 293 11.92 2.45 4.38
C LEU A 293 12.48 1.89 3.09
N VAL A 294 13.77 2.12 2.83
CA VAL A 294 14.49 1.65 1.65
C VAL A 294 15.62 0.74 2.09
N GLY A 295 15.57 -0.52 1.69
CA GLY A 295 16.67 -1.48 1.82
C GLY A 295 17.35 -1.70 0.48
N SER A 296 18.65 -1.94 0.48
CA SER A 296 19.45 -2.13 -0.74
C SER A 296 20.41 -3.29 -0.59
N ALA A 297 20.34 -4.22 -1.53
CA ALA A 297 21.32 -5.31 -1.65
C ALA A 297 22.73 -4.81 -2.00
N ASN A 298 22.82 -3.71 -2.77
CA ASN A 298 24.09 -3.12 -3.18
C ASN A 298 24.77 -2.39 -2.02
N ASP A 299 23.99 -1.66 -1.22
CA ASP A 299 24.48 -0.92 -0.05
C ASP A 299 24.56 -1.78 1.21
N LYS A 300 23.92 -2.97 1.19
CA LYS A 300 23.83 -3.94 2.29
C LYS A 300 23.30 -3.36 3.60
N LYS A 301 22.41 -2.36 3.49
CA LYS A 301 21.77 -1.69 4.63
C LYS A 301 20.41 -1.13 4.26
N ALA A 302 19.73 -0.54 5.23
CA ALA A 302 18.49 0.20 5.01
C ALA A 302 18.54 1.60 5.62
N VAL A 303 17.74 2.51 5.05
CA VAL A 303 17.50 3.88 5.55
C VAL A 303 16.02 4.20 5.50
N ILE A 304 15.58 5.23 6.23
CA ILE A 304 14.23 5.78 6.09
C ILE A 304 14.32 7.14 5.41
N ILE A 305 13.61 7.31 4.29
CA ILE A 305 13.41 8.60 3.64
C ILE A 305 12.11 9.18 4.16
N GLU A 306 12.17 10.32 4.83
CA GLU A 306 11.01 10.96 5.45
C GLU A 306 10.63 12.19 4.64
N VAL A 307 9.48 12.14 3.98
CA VAL A 307 9.06 13.18 3.05
C VAL A 307 7.74 13.77 3.46
N SER A 308 7.63 15.10 3.39
CA SER A 308 6.40 15.84 3.60
C SER A 308 6.26 16.94 2.54
N PRO A 309 5.12 17.65 2.46
CA PRO A 309 4.97 18.73 1.50
C PRO A 309 5.93 19.92 1.69
N LYS A 310 6.59 20.01 2.85
CA LYS A 310 7.42 21.15 3.25
C LYS A 310 8.86 20.79 3.58
N ASP A 311 9.14 19.54 3.90
CA ASP A 311 10.42 19.11 4.42
C ASP A 311 10.81 17.73 3.90
N PHE A 312 12.10 17.42 4.02
CA PHE A 312 12.69 16.19 3.55
C PHE A 312 13.86 15.80 4.45
N GLY A 313 13.80 14.59 5.01
CA GLY A 313 14.84 14.04 5.87
C GLY A 313 15.25 12.64 5.42
N VAL A 314 16.45 12.23 5.80
CA VAL A 314 16.92 10.85 5.68
C VAL A 314 17.41 10.43 7.05
N TYR A 315 16.82 9.35 7.57
CA TYR A 315 17.28 8.68 8.77
C TYR A 315 18.17 7.51 8.38
N ASP A 316 19.48 7.69 8.57
CA ASP A 316 20.53 6.70 8.33
C ASP A 316 21.26 6.46 9.65
N VAL A 317 21.12 5.25 10.20
CA VAL A 317 21.64 4.93 11.53
C VAL A 317 23.13 4.63 11.42
N LYS A 318 23.96 5.47 12.04
CA LYS A 318 25.41 5.25 12.10
C LYS A 318 25.74 4.21 13.16
N ASN A 319 26.63 3.28 12.82
CA ASN A 319 27.15 2.25 13.75
C ASN A 319 26.07 1.35 14.38
N SER A 320 24.99 1.09 13.64
CA SER A 320 23.97 0.14 14.04
C SER A 320 23.61 -0.72 12.83
N SER A 321 23.30 -1.99 13.07
CA SER A 321 22.85 -2.91 12.03
C SER A 321 21.34 -3.18 12.11
N GLN A 322 20.56 -2.18 12.52
CA GLN A 322 19.10 -2.25 12.58
C GLN A 322 18.44 -0.89 12.35
N VAL A 323 17.22 -0.90 11.81
CA VAL A 323 16.34 0.26 11.64
C VAL A 323 14.89 -0.16 11.93
N PHE A 324 14.16 0.65 12.69
CA PHE A 324 12.73 0.48 12.90
C PHE A 324 11.98 1.64 12.26
N CYS A 325 10.83 1.35 11.66
CA CYS A 325 9.99 2.35 11.02
C CYS A 325 8.53 2.07 11.41
N THR A 326 8.04 2.83 12.39
CA THR A 326 6.61 2.89 12.75
C THR A 326 5.98 4.11 12.07
N ASN A 327 5.06 4.83 12.71
CA ASN A 327 4.29 5.93 12.12
C ASN A 327 4.68 7.32 12.65
N HIS A 328 5.95 7.49 13.01
CA HIS A 328 6.56 8.78 13.36
C HIS A 328 7.88 8.97 12.59
N PHE A 329 8.33 10.21 12.49
CA PHE A 329 9.58 10.60 11.86
C PHE A 329 10.73 10.65 12.89
N GLN A 330 11.92 10.28 12.45
CA GLN A 330 13.12 10.03 13.24
C GLN A 330 14.33 10.85 12.77
N SER A 331 14.33 11.35 11.54
CA SER A 331 15.44 12.15 11.02
C SER A 331 15.54 13.51 11.70
N GLU A 332 16.76 14.09 11.68
CA GLU A 332 17.02 15.39 12.32
C GLU A 332 16.14 16.52 11.74
N ALA A 333 15.72 16.39 10.47
CA ALA A 333 14.82 17.35 9.82
C ALA A 333 13.46 17.50 10.55
N TYR A 334 12.98 16.43 11.21
CA TYR A 334 11.66 16.41 11.87
C TYR A 334 11.70 16.43 13.39
N LYS A 335 12.89 16.57 13.99
CA LYS A 335 13.08 16.59 15.45
C LYS A 335 12.31 17.72 16.14
N ASP A 336 12.20 18.87 15.49
CA ASP A 336 11.44 20.03 15.97
C ASP A 336 10.04 20.16 15.38
N ASP A 337 9.59 19.21 14.55
CA ASP A 337 8.23 19.23 14.01
C ASP A 337 7.19 18.94 15.11
N LYS A 338 6.28 19.90 15.32
CA LYS A 338 5.26 19.82 16.36
C LYS A 338 4.32 18.63 16.17
N ARG A 339 3.91 18.30 14.94
CA ARG A 339 2.98 17.18 14.70
C ARG A 339 3.65 15.85 14.94
N ASN A 340 4.93 15.75 14.58
CA ASN A 340 5.72 14.57 14.85
C ASN A 340 5.87 14.33 16.35
N ARG A 341 6.18 15.37 17.13
CA ARG A 341 6.21 15.28 18.60
C ARG A 341 4.87 14.87 19.22
N GLU A 342 3.76 15.46 18.75
CA GLU A 342 2.41 15.05 19.16
C GLU A 342 2.14 13.59 18.79
N GLN A 343 2.53 13.16 17.58
CA GLN A 343 2.36 11.78 17.12
C GLN A 343 3.15 10.79 17.98
N ILE A 344 4.39 11.10 18.36
CA ILE A 344 5.21 10.28 19.26
C ILE A 344 4.53 10.15 20.63
N ALA A 345 4.04 11.26 21.19
CA ALA A 345 3.48 11.28 22.53
C ALA A 345 2.06 10.68 22.65
N GLU A 346 1.22 10.86 21.63
CA GLU A 346 -0.23 10.62 21.71
C GLU A 346 -0.71 9.40 20.91
N SER A 347 0.17 8.74 20.14
CA SER A 347 -0.21 7.58 19.33
C SER A 347 0.44 6.28 19.79
N HIS A 348 -0.01 5.17 19.21
CA HIS A 348 0.56 3.83 19.42
C HIS A 348 1.90 3.63 18.66
N SER A 349 2.41 4.65 17.94
CA SER A 349 3.63 4.57 17.13
C SER A 349 4.90 4.36 17.96
N GLU A 350 5.07 5.11 19.04
CA GLU A 350 6.24 4.97 19.93
C GLU A 350 6.18 3.64 20.69
N TYR A 351 5.00 3.25 21.15
CA TYR A 351 4.80 1.97 21.83
C TYR A 351 5.25 0.78 20.98
N ARG A 352 4.88 0.76 19.69
CA ARG A 352 5.33 -0.29 18.76
C ARG A 352 6.82 -0.22 18.48
N TYR A 353 7.42 0.97 18.47
CA TYR A 353 8.86 1.14 18.32
C TYR A 353 9.61 0.51 19.51
N GLU A 354 9.18 0.81 20.74
CA GLU A 354 9.70 0.19 21.97
C GLU A 354 9.49 -1.34 21.96
N LYS A 355 8.35 -1.82 21.46
CA LYS A 355 8.08 -3.25 21.37
C LYS A 355 9.02 -3.95 20.39
N LEU A 356 9.34 -3.33 19.24
CA LEU A 356 10.35 -3.87 18.33
C LEU A 356 11.74 -3.94 18.98
N GLN A 357 12.12 -2.94 19.78
CA GLN A 357 13.36 -2.98 20.55
C GLN A 357 13.39 -4.17 21.52
N GLU A 358 12.32 -4.39 22.28
CA GLU A 358 12.18 -5.52 23.20
C GLU A 358 12.29 -6.87 22.47
N LEU A 359 11.61 -7.00 21.33
CA LEU A 359 11.63 -8.21 20.52
C LEU A 359 13.02 -8.49 19.94
N LEU A 360 13.76 -7.49 19.43
CA LEU A 360 15.12 -7.72 18.93
C LEU A 360 16.12 -8.09 20.03
N LEU A 361 15.94 -7.58 21.26
CA LEU A 361 16.78 -8.02 22.39
C LEU A 361 16.54 -9.50 22.73
N THR A 362 15.32 -9.99 22.49
CA THR A 362 14.95 -11.39 22.70
C THR A 362 15.48 -12.26 21.55
N TYR A 363 15.21 -11.86 20.31
CA TYR A 363 15.63 -12.54 19.09
C TYR A 363 16.98 -11.98 18.60
N LYS A 364 18.08 -12.39 19.25
CA LYS A 364 19.44 -11.87 18.97
C LYS A 364 19.85 -11.89 17.49
N LYS A 365 19.49 -12.94 16.76
CA LYS A 365 19.77 -13.10 15.33
C LYS A 365 18.53 -13.58 14.60
N LEU A 366 18.12 -12.81 13.59
CA LEU A 366 16.93 -13.09 12.80
C LEU A 366 17.25 -13.91 11.56
N ASP A 367 16.32 -14.82 11.27
CA ASP A 367 16.10 -15.49 10.00
C ASP A 367 14.65 -15.15 9.55
N PRO A 368 14.20 -15.58 8.36
CA PRO A 368 12.84 -15.31 7.91
C PRO A 368 11.74 -15.84 8.86
N GLU A 369 11.94 -16.98 9.54
CA GLU A 369 10.94 -17.54 10.45
C GLU A 369 10.79 -16.69 11.70
N LYS A 370 11.89 -16.30 12.34
CA LYS A 370 11.89 -15.40 13.50
C LYS A 370 11.34 -14.02 13.15
N MET A 371 11.65 -13.53 11.94
CA MET A 371 11.03 -12.30 11.43
C MET A 371 9.52 -12.44 11.33
N ALA A 372 9.01 -13.56 10.82
CA ALA A 372 7.56 -13.83 10.80
C ALA A 372 6.98 -13.88 12.22
N SER A 373 7.66 -14.49 13.20
CA SER A 373 7.24 -14.48 14.60
C SER A 373 7.12 -13.07 15.18
N ILE A 374 8.09 -12.19 14.91
CA ILE A 374 8.02 -10.77 15.32
C ILE A 374 6.81 -10.07 14.68
N LEU A 375 6.61 -10.26 13.38
CA LEU A 375 5.49 -9.65 12.67
C LEU A 375 4.12 -10.18 13.13
N ARG A 376 4.08 -11.36 13.73
CA ARG A 376 2.87 -11.99 14.28
C ARG A 376 2.61 -11.65 15.75
N ASP A 377 3.53 -10.99 16.45
CA ASP A 377 3.44 -10.72 17.88
C ASP A 377 2.24 -9.84 18.25
N GLN A 378 1.39 -10.36 19.13
CA GLN A 378 0.15 -9.72 19.61
C GLN A 378 0.29 -9.18 21.03
N SER A 379 1.46 -9.34 21.64
CA SER A 379 1.69 -8.96 23.03
C SER A 379 1.98 -7.47 23.18
N GLY A 380 1.72 -6.92 24.36
CA GLY A 380 2.21 -5.62 24.76
C GLY A 380 3.66 -5.67 25.24
N LEU A 381 4.20 -4.49 25.58
CA LEU A 381 5.50 -4.37 26.25
C LEU A 381 5.56 -5.25 27.51
N LYS A 382 6.68 -5.94 27.69
CA LYS A 382 6.94 -6.88 28.78
C LYS A 382 5.92 -8.01 28.82
N ASP A 383 5.55 -8.50 27.64
CA ASP A 383 4.58 -9.58 27.40
C ASP A 383 3.20 -9.35 28.05
N LYS A 384 2.82 -8.09 28.26
CA LYS A 384 1.51 -7.75 28.83
C LYS A 384 0.39 -8.16 27.88
N LYS A 385 -0.65 -8.79 28.43
CA LYS A 385 -1.90 -9.02 27.70
C LYS A 385 -2.65 -7.69 27.56
N ILE A 386 -2.68 -7.15 26.35
CA ILE A 386 -3.33 -5.87 26.02
C ILE A 386 -4.65 -6.04 25.22
N GLY A 387 -5.07 -7.28 25.00
CA GLY A 387 -6.25 -7.64 24.20
C GLY A 387 -5.93 -7.79 22.71
N TYR A 388 -6.62 -8.71 22.04
CA TYR A 388 -6.51 -8.90 20.59
C TYR A 388 -7.17 -7.74 19.84
N GLY A 389 -6.56 -7.31 18.74
CA GLY A 389 -7.03 -6.12 18.01
C GLY A 389 -6.51 -4.78 18.54
N ASN A 390 -5.64 -4.78 19.56
CA ASN A 390 -5.10 -3.55 20.14
C ASN A 390 -4.02 -2.92 19.25
N GLU A 391 -4.18 -1.64 18.89
CA GLU A 391 -3.26 -0.90 18.01
C GLU A 391 -1.81 -0.81 18.53
N LYS A 392 -1.59 -1.09 19.82
CA LYS A 392 -0.26 -1.13 20.44
C LYS A 392 0.53 -2.40 20.10
N ALA A 393 -0.13 -3.47 19.65
CA ALA A 393 0.55 -4.70 19.24
C ALA A 393 1.22 -4.52 17.86
N ILE A 394 2.28 -5.31 17.59
CA ILE A 394 2.87 -5.38 16.24
C ILE A 394 1.88 -6.02 15.26
N ASN A 395 1.13 -7.01 15.74
CA ASN A 395 0.00 -7.64 15.07
C ASN A 395 -1.30 -7.27 15.78
N GLN A 396 -1.96 -6.23 15.27
CA GLN A 396 -3.30 -5.83 15.69
C GLN A 396 -4.42 -6.56 14.92
N LEU A 397 -4.12 -7.65 14.20
CA LEU A 397 -5.11 -8.49 13.49
C LEU A 397 -5.93 -7.75 12.43
N LEU A 398 -5.32 -6.77 11.74
CA LEU A 398 -5.96 -6.03 10.65
C LEU A 398 -5.05 -5.74 9.45
N ALA A 399 -3.84 -6.31 9.43
CA ALA A 399 -2.91 -6.12 8.32
C ALA A 399 -3.54 -6.60 7.01
N HIS A 400 -3.49 -5.78 5.96
CA HIS A 400 -3.84 -6.23 4.63
C HIS A 400 -2.87 -7.32 4.18
N HIS A 401 -1.58 -7.08 4.40
CA HIS A 401 -0.52 -8.03 4.12
C HIS A 401 0.67 -7.81 5.05
N SER A 402 1.47 -8.86 5.19
CA SER A 402 2.79 -8.81 5.78
C SER A 402 3.80 -9.36 4.78
N VAL A 403 4.99 -8.76 4.73
CA VAL A 403 6.04 -9.11 3.78
C VAL A 403 7.39 -9.17 4.48
N ILE A 404 8.19 -10.16 4.11
CA ILE A 404 9.59 -10.27 4.50
C ILE A 404 10.44 -10.23 3.23
N PHE A 405 11.48 -9.40 3.21
CA PHE A 405 12.41 -9.26 2.10
C PHE A 405 13.80 -9.72 2.53
N SER A 406 14.45 -10.52 1.68
CA SER A 406 15.88 -10.78 1.74
C SER A 406 16.51 -10.24 0.45
N PRO A 407 16.92 -8.96 0.44
CA PRO A 407 17.32 -8.28 -0.78
C PRO A 407 18.50 -8.94 -1.48
N GLN A 408 19.60 -9.27 -0.78
CA GLN A 408 20.76 -9.93 -1.40
C GLN A 408 20.41 -11.24 -2.12
N LYS A 409 19.48 -12.03 -1.56
CA LYS A 409 19.04 -13.31 -2.13
C LYS A 409 17.92 -13.15 -3.18
N ARG A 410 17.32 -11.97 -3.27
CA ARG A 410 16.13 -11.67 -4.08
C ARG A 410 14.92 -12.55 -3.72
N LEU A 411 14.84 -12.95 -2.45
CA LEU A 411 13.72 -13.72 -1.92
C LEU A 411 12.74 -12.80 -1.20
N VAL A 412 11.45 -13.06 -1.38
CA VAL A 412 10.38 -12.34 -0.71
C VAL A 412 9.32 -13.29 -0.23
N TRP A 413 8.87 -13.12 1.00
CA TRP A 413 7.79 -13.91 1.59
C TRP A 413 6.57 -13.04 1.83
N VAL A 414 5.40 -13.44 1.34
CA VAL A 414 4.15 -12.68 1.47
C VAL A 414 3.12 -13.49 2.25
N SER A 415 2.54 -12.87 3.29
CA SER A 415 1.54 -13.55 4.11
C SER A 415 0.23 -13.79 3.36
N SER A 416 -0.24 -15.04 3.39
CA SER A 416 -1.60 -15.41 3.00
C SER A 416 -2.61 -15.03 4.08
N ASN A 417 -3.90 -15.22 3.80
CA ASN A 417 -4.95 -14.93 4.78
C ASN A 417 -5.01 -16.01 5.88
N PRO A 418 -5.45 -15.68 7.11
CA PRO A 418 -5.87 -14.35 7.56
C PRO A 418 -4.68 -13.44 7.95
N TYR A 419 -4.73 -12.18 7.52
CA TYR A 419 -3.78 -11.11 7.88
C TYR A 419 -2.30 -11.49 7.66
N GLN A 420 -1.48 -11.46 8.72
CA GLN A 420 -0.10 -11.94 8.79
C GLN A 420 0.05 -13.32 9.46
N LEU A 421 -1.07 -13.94 9.85
CA LEU A 421 -1.06 -15.25 10.51
C LEU A 421 -1.07 -16.41 9.52
N GLY A 422 -1.52 -16.18 8.28
CA GLY A 422 -1.46 -17.19 7.22
C GLY A 422 -0.01 -17.64 6.90
N GLU A 423 0.09 -18.70 6.11
CA GLU A 423 1.37 -19.15 5.52
C GLU A 423 2.01 -18.01 4.74
N PHE A 424 3.31 -17.80 4.92
CA PHE A 424 4.09 -16.85 4.13
C PHE A 424 4.64 -17.58 2.89
N VAL A 425 4.14 -17.17 1.72
CA VAL A 425 4.52 -17.75 0.43
C VAL A 425 5.79 -17.08 -0.07
N CYS A 426 6.82 -17.89 -0.35
CA CYS A 426 8.11 -17.41 -0.84
C CYS A 426 8.10 -17.23 -2.37
N TYR A 427 8.75 -16.17 -2.84
CA TYR A 427 8.97 -15.85 -4.24
C TYR A 427 10.45 -15.56 -4.47
N ASP A 428 11.02 -16.13 -5.52
CA ASP A 428 12.40 -15.91 -5.94
C ASP A 428 12.42 -15.03 -7.20
N LEU A 429 12.79 -13.76 -7.05
CA LEU A 429 12.76 -12.82 -8.17
C LEU A 429 13.83 -13.14 -9.23
N ASN A 430 14.89 -13.88 -8.89
CA ASN A 430 15.85 -14.35 -9.89
C ASN A 430 15.19 -15.35 -10.84
N GLU A 431 14.37 -16.25 -10.29
CA GLU A 431 13.64 -17.25 -11.09
C GLU A 431 12.47 -16.63 -11.84
N ILE A 432 11.67 -15.79 -11.17
CA ILE A 432 10.47 -15.17 -11.74
C ILE A 432 10.81 -14.26 -12.92
N PHE A 433 11.87 -13.45 -12.83
CA PHE A 433 12.30 -12.60 -13.96
C PHE A 433 13.34 -13.28 -14.86
N SER A 434 13.26 -14.60 -14.98
CA SER A 434 14.03 -15.42 -15.92
C SER A 434 13.13 -16.37 -16.69
N ASP A 435 13.67 -17.02 -17.72
CA ASP A 435 12.95 -18.03 -18.50
C ASP A 435 12.59 -19.29 -17.69
N LYS A 436 13.16 -19.48 -16.49
CA LYS A 436 12.82 -20.61 -15.60
C LYS A 436 11.34 -20.60 -15.21
N ARG A 437 10.74 -19.42 -15.04
CA ARG A 437 9.31 -19.26 -14.72
C ARG A 437 8.40 -20.05 -15.66
N LEU A 438 8.73 -20.05 -16.97
CA LEU A 438 7.91 -20.71 -18.00
C LEU A 438 7.97 -22.25 -17.92
N LYS A 439 8.94 -22.82 -17.21
CA LYS A 439 9.14 -24.27 -17.12
C LYS A 439 8.31 -24.91 -16.01
N ASN A 440 8.18 -24.23 -14.88
CA ASN A 440 7.56 -24.79 -13.67
C ASN A 440 6.08 -24.43 -13.52
N GLY A 441 5.59 -23.40 -14.23
CA GLY A 441 4.18 -22.99 -14.20
C GLY A 441 3.71 -22.38 -12.87
N GLU A 442 4.57 -22.35 -11.85
CA GLU A 442 4.32 -21.79 -10.53
C GLU A 442 5.28 -20.62 -10.27
N PHE A 443 4.80 -19.57 -9.59
CA PHE A 443 5.65 -18.49 -9.09
C PHE A 443 6.28 -18.78 -7.74
N ALA A 444 5.52 -19.47 -6.89
CA ALA A 444 5.88 -19.69 -5.51
C ALA A 444 6.99 -20.73 -5.38
N LYS A 445 7.99 -20.43 -4.54
CA LYS A 445 9.06 -21.35 -4.13
C LYS A 445 8.65 -22.07 -2.84
N SER A 446 7.67 -22.96 -3.00
CA SER A 446 6.90 -23.53 -1.88
C SER A 446 7.73 -24.23 -0.80
N GLU A 447 8.92 -24.72 -1.14
CA GLU A 447 9.87 -25.35 -0.22
C GLU A 447 10.49 -24.37 0.79
N LEU A 448 10.41 -23.06 0.53
CA LEU A 448 10.89 -22.00 1.41
C LEU A 448 9.74 -21.29 2.14
N ASN A 449 8.50 -21.76 2.03
CA ASN A 449 7.37 -21.13 2.71
C ASN A 449 7.51 -21.23 4.24
N ILE A 450 7.01 -20.22 4.95
CA ILE A 450 6.93 -20.24 6.42
C ILE A 450 5.50 -20.60 6.80
N ALA A 451 5.36 -21.62 7.65
CA ALA A 451 4.06 -22.17 8.04
C ALA A 451 3.12 -21.12 8.64
N LYS A 452 1.81 -21.38 8.52
CA LYS A 452 0.77 -20.58 9.19
C LYS A 452 0.98 -20.59 10.71
N ASP A 453 0.58 -19.52 11.36
CA ASP A 453 0.65 -19.42 12.82
C ASP A 453 -0.37 -20.35 13.49
N PRO A 454 0.02 -21.15 14.51
CA PRO A 454 -0.90 -22.01 15.24
C PRO A 454 -2.07 -21.28 15.91
N PHE A 455 -1.92 -19.98 16.21
CA PHE A 455 -2.98 -19.14 16.76
C PHE A 455 -4.25 -19.14 15.89
N VAL A 456 -4.12 -19.30 14.57
CA VAL A 456 -5.28 -19.33 13.65
C VAL A 456 -6.25 -20.45 13.98
N ASP A 457 -5.76 -21.56 14.55
CA ASP A 457 -6.56 -22.72 14.88
C ASP A 457 -6.97 -22.75 16.38
N SER A 458 -6.73 -21.65 17.13
CA SER A 458 -6.99 -21.57 18.56
C SER A 458 -8.39 -21.04 18.91
N GLN A 459 -8.87 -21.38 20.10
CA GLN A 459 -10.16 -20.87 20.59
C GLN A 459 -10.15 -19.35 20.78
N GLU A 460 -9.01 -18.77 21.14
CA GLU A 460 -8.83 -17.32 21.28
C GLU A 460 -9.04 -16.57 19.96
N PHE A 461 -8.58 -17.13 18.84
CA PHE A 461 -8.80 -16.53 17.53
C PHE A 461 -10.26 -16.65 17.09
N GLU A 462 -10.92 -17.77 17.38
CA GLU A 462 -12.37 -17.92 17.17
C GLU A 462 -13.16 -16.88 17.99
N ASN A 463 -12.82 -16.72 19.28
CA ASN A 463 -13.44 -15.72 20.15
C ASN A 463 -13.21 -14.29 19.63
N TYR A 464 -12.01 -13.99 19.11
CA TYR A 464 -11.72 -12.69 18.50
C TYR A 464 -12.59 -12.43 17.25
N LYS A 465 -12.82 -13.45 16.41
CA LYS A 465 -13.69 -13.30 15.23
C LYS A 465 -15.15 -13.05 15.63
N ILE A 466 -15.63 -13.74 16.67
CA ILE A 466 -16.98 -13.53 17.23
C ILE A 466 -17.08 -12.10 17.77
N TYR A 467 -16.14 -11.70 18.63
CA TYR A 467 -16.03 -10.33 19.15
C TYR A 467 -16.08 -9.28 18.04
N LYS A 468 -15.26 -9.42 16.99
CA LYS A 468 -15.19 -8.46 15.87
C LYS A 468 -16.53 -8.34 15.13
N LYS A 469 -17.26 -9.45 14.98
CA LYS A 469 -18.59 -9.45 14.34
C LYS A 469 -19.61 -8.73 15.23
N ILE A 470 -19.66 -9.08 16.51
CA ILE A 470 -20.61 -8.50 17.46
C ILE A 470 -20.33 -7.00 17.67
N ASP A 471 -19.06 -6.61 17.82
CA ASP A 471 -18.65 -5.20 17.93
C ASP A 471 -19.15 -4.37 16.74
N ALA A 472 -19.01 -4.89 15.51
CA ALA A 472 -19.53 -4.22 14.33
C ALA A 472 -21.06 -4.07 14.33
N GLU A 473 -21.79 -5.08 14.80
CA GLU A 473 -23.26 -5.03 14.96
C GLU A 473 -23.66 -4.00 16.04
N ILE A 474 -22.94 -3.95 17.15
CA ILE A 474 -23.16 -2.96 18.22
C ILE A 474 -22.93 -1.54 17.70
N VAL A 475 -21.81 -1.30 17.02
CA VAL A 475 -21.46 0.02 16.48
C VAL A 475 -22.47 0.48 15.42
N ASP A 476 -22.95 -0.41 14.55
CA ASP A 476 -23.99 -0.08 13.57
C ASP A 476 -25.35 0.21 14.26
N GLY A 477 -25.72 -0.60 15.25
CA GLY A 477 -26.91 -0.39 16.07
C GLY A 477 -26.91 0.97 16.77
N MET A 478 -25.76 1.35 17.36
CA MET A 478 -25.57 2.67 17.97
C MET A 478 -25.71 3.82 16.96
N LYS A 479 -25.16 3.64 15.75
CA LYS A 479 -25.23 4.67 14.70
C LYS A 479 -26.64 4.86 14.15
N ASN A 480 -27.40 3.78 14.06
CA ASN A 480 -28.75 3.76 13.49
C ASN A 480 -29.87 3.87 14.54
N ASN A 481 -29.53 3.94 15.84
CA ASN A 481 -30.45 3.88 16.97
C ASN A 481 -31.38 2.65 16.94
N THR A 482 -30.83 1.49 16.56
CA THR A 482 -31.56 0.22 16.50
C THR A 482 -31.43 -0.52 17.83
N LEU A 483 -32.53 -1.09 18.34
CA LEU A 483 -32.50 -1.95 19.53
C LEU A 483 -31.85 -3.29 19.15
N LEU A 484 -30.80 -3.69 19.88
CA LEU A 484 -30.14 -4.98 19.70
C LEU A 484 -30.82 -6.03 20.58
N GLU A 485 -30.80 -7.29 20.14
CA GLU A 485 -31.32 -8.41 20.93
C GLU A 485 -30.43 -8.67 22.16
N GLU A 486 -31.01 -9.07 23.29
CA GLU A 486 -30.27 -9.25 24.57
C GLU A 486 -29.20 -10.34 24.50
N ASN A 487 -29.40 -11.36 23.66
CA ASN A 487 -28.43 -12.43 23.39
C ASN A 487 -27.11 -11.90 22.82
N ILE A 488 -27.14 -10.87 21.96
CA ILE A 488 -25.96 -10.24 21.36
C ILE A 488 -25.07 -9.62 22.45
N ILE A 489 -25.68 -9.02 23.47
CA ILE A 489 -24.96 -8.39 24.59
C ILE A 489 -24.37 -9.45 25.53
N GLN A 490 -25.02 -10.60 25.69
CA GLN A 490 -24.51 -11.70 26.52
C GLN A 490 -23.35 -12.45 25.86
N GLU A 491 -23.33 -12.49 24.53
CA GLU A 491 -22.27 -13.13 23.73
C GLU A 491 -21.04 -12.23 23.54
N TYR A 492 -21.21 -10.90 23.62
CA TYR A 492 -20.13 -9.89 23.61
C TYR A 492 -19.32 -9.90 24.91
#